data_AF-A0A897NBE0-F1
#
_entry.id   AF-A0A897NBE0-F1
#
_cell.length_a   1.000
_cell.length_b   1.000
_cell.length_c   1.000
_cell.angle_alpha   90.00
_cell.angle_beta   90.00
_cell.angle_gamma   90.00
#
_symmetry.space_group_name_H-M   'P 1'
#
loop_
_entity.id
_entity.type
_entity.pdbx_description
1 polymer ?
#
loop_
_entity_poly.entity_id
_entity_poly.type
_entity_poly.pdbx_seq_one_letter_code
_entity_poly.pdbx_strand_id
1 'polypeptide(L)'
;MSDDDWFESAFEDEDATGSASEDGDASADFSEDIDTTADAFEDSTTQDAFGADRPDEAVADSTDAFADADTDEDVPADDDPFGSDDDPFASEESGAGGSLFDDDFASAMQSAGPGGDEAGEDFDEAAFESEIPRIDLGISGLDEMIQGGVPERHLMVVVGAPGSGKTTFGLQFLYHGLQQGDSAVFITLEQSRQAILDTANERGWEFDRYEAEDDLAIVDLDPVEMANSLDNIRGELPQLIREFDAERLVLDSVSLLEMMYDDQAKRRTEVFDFTRSLKQAGVTTMLTSEASEDNPYASRHGIIEYLTDAVFVLQYVRGDTQETRLAVEIQKIRNANHSRATKPYDITLDGIDVYQQASIF
;
A
#
# COMPACT_ATOMS: atom_id res chain seq x y z
N MET A 1 -18.55 -31.46 -12.12
CA MET A 1 -18.50 -30.81 -10.80
C MET A 1 -18.08 -29.41 -11.18
N SER A 2 -19.08 -28.54 -11.22
CA SER A 2 -18.95 -27.12 -11.56
C SER A 2 -18.24 -26.43 -10.42
N ASP A 3 -17.10 -25.81 -10.70
CA ASP A 3 -16.31 -24.98 -9.79
C ASP A 3 -16.86 -23.54 -9.76
N ASP A 4 -18.19 -23.39 -9.70
CA ASP A 4 -18.88 -22.11 -9.99
C ASP A 4 -19.21 -21.27 -8.73
N ASP A 5 -18.85 -21.69 -7.51
CA ASP A 5 -19.41 -21.11 -6.26
C ASP A 5 -18.42 -20.44 -5.30
N TRP A 6 -17.18 -20.14 -5.69
CA TRP A 6 -16.22 -19.56 -4.72
C TRP A 6 -16.70 -18.20 -4.16
N PHE A 7 -17.35 -17.37 -4.99
CA PHE A 7 -17.87 -16.08 -4.57
C PHE A 7 -19.06 -16.22 -3.62
N GLU A 8 -20.06 -17.05 -3.95
CA GLU A 8 -21.19 -17.34 -3.05
C GLU A 8 -20.71 -18.02 -1.76
N SER A 9 -19.75 -18.95 -1.84
CA SER A 9 -19.16 -19.58 -0.66
C SER A 9 -18.41 -18.61 0.25
N ALA A 10 -17.81 -17.54 -0.32
CA ALA A 10 -17.21 -16.47 0.47
C ALA A 10 -18.25 -15.65 1.24
N PHE A 11 -19.54 -15.73 0.91
CA PHE A 11 -20.64 -15.16 1.68
C PHE A 11 -21.33 -16.16 2.63
N GLU A 12 -21.27 -17.46 2.35
CA GLU A 12 -22.08 -18.48 3.04
C GLU A 12 -21.42 -19.14 4.27
N ASP A 13 -20.10 -19.01 4.44
CA ASP A 13 -19.35 -19.71 5.52
C ASP A 13 -19.43 -18.98 6.88
N GLU A 14 -20.63 -18.81 7.47
CA GLU A 14 -20.75 -18.46 8.91
C GLU A 14 -22.09 -18.81 9.61
N ASP A 15 -23.15 -19.20 8.88
CA ASP A 15 -24.45 -19.53 9.51
C ASP A 15 -24.54 -20.95 10.11
N ALA A 16 -23.47 -21.75 10.02
CA ALA A 16 -23.47 -23.16 10.40
C ALA A 16 -22.85 -23.47 11.78
N THR A 17 -22.99 -22.60 12.79
CA THR A 17 -22.75 -23.01 14.20
C THR A 17 -23.77 -22.43 15.18
N GLY A 18 -25.00 -22.93 15.17
CA GLY A 18 -25.96 -22.49 16.19
C GLY A 18 -27.38 -23.02 16.17
N SER A 19 -27.65 -24.29 15.86
CA SER A 19 -28.94 -24.86 16.26
C SER A 19 -28.89 -26.36 16.57
N ALA A 20 -29.10 -26.69 17.85
CA ALA A 20 -29.60 -27.99 18.29
C ALA A 20 -30.37 -27.83 19.61
N SER A 21 -31.66 -27.52 19.44
CA SER A 21 -32.86 -27.92 20.18
C SER A 21 -32.82 -28.41 21.64
N GLU A 22 -33.76 -27.83 22.39
CA GLU A 22 -34.39 -28.21 23.66
C GLU A 22 -34.79 -29.70 23.79
N ASP A 23 -34.69 -30.26 25.00
CA ASP A 23 -35.83 -30.66 25.87
C ASP A 23 -35.39 -31.65 26.99
N GLY A 24 -35.84 -31.42 28.23
CA GLY A 24 -35.73 -32.40 29.30
C GLY A 24 -35.89 -31.89 30.74
N ASP A 25 -37.14 -31.68 31.16
CA ASP A 25 -37.59 -31.46 32.54
C ASP A 25 -37.25 -32.64 33.49
N ALA A 26 -36.73 -32.35 34.69
CA ALA A 26 -37.08 -33.06 35.93
C ALA A 26 -36.49 -32.38 37.20
N SER A 27 -37.39 -32.04 38.10
CA SER A 27 -37.23 -31.66 39.50
C SER A 27 -36.26 -32.51 40.34
N ALA A 28 -35.51 -31.87 41.25
CA ALA A 28 -35.38 -32.31 42.66
C ALA A 28 -34.71 -31.23 43.53
N ASP A 29 -35.41 -30.92 44.61
CA ASP A 29 -35.07 -30.13 45.79
C ASP A 29 -33.93 -30.79 46.59
N PHE A 30 -32.93 -30.02 47.05
CA PHE A 30 -32.26 -30.24 48.35
C PHE A 30 -31.41 -29.03 48.78
N SER A 31 -31.80 -28.46 49.90
CA SER A 31 -31.07 -27.56 50.79
C SER A 31 -29.81 -28.20 51.39
N GLU A 32 -28.74 -27.42 51.62
CA GLU A 32 -28.22 -27.16 52.97
C GLU A 32 -26.98 -26.24 52.95
N ASP A 33 -26.94 -25.41 53.99
CA ASP A 33 -25.97 -24.37 54.35
C ASP A 33 -24.56 -24.87 54.75
N ILE A 34 -23.71 -23.89 55.10
CA ILE A 34 -22.52 -23.91 55.98
C ILE A 34 -21.18 -24.04 55.21
N ASP A 35 -20.11 -23.29 55.50
CA ASP A 35 -19.79 -22.10 56.28
C ASP A 35 -18.31 -21.78 55.96
N THR A 36 -17.93 -20.54 56.25
CA THR A 36 -16.61 -19.89 56.31
C THR A 36 -15.34 -20.74 56.42
N THR A 37 -14.23 -20.23 55.87
CA THR A 37 -13.13 -19.61 56.66
C THR A 37 -11.96 -19.14 55.79
N ALA A 38 -11.40 -17.99 56.17
CA ALA A 38 -10.20 -17.36 55.66
C ALA A 38 -8.96 -17.80 56.47
N ASP A 39 -7.78 -17.46 55.93
CA ASP A 39 -6.43 -17.28 56.54
C ASP A 39 -5.39 -18.03 55.67
N ALA A 40 -4.46 -17.40 54.95
CA ALA A 40 -3.42 -16.42 55.28
C ALA A 40 -2.25 -17.01 56.12
N PHE A 41 -1.03 -16.66 55.66
CA PHE A 41 0.27 -16.55 56.35
C PHE A 41 1.43 -17.58 56.11
N GLU A 42 2.56 -16.97 55.70
CA GLU A 42 4.00 -17.21 55.98
C GLU A 42 4.72 -18.45 55.39
N ASP A 43 5.75 -18.28 54.54
CA ASP A 43 7.15 -17.83 54.75
C ASP A 43 8.10 -19.00 55.11
N SER A 44 9.09 -19.24 54.25
CA SER A 44 10.47 -19.51 54.70
C SER A 44 11.47 -19.45 53.54
N THR A 45 12.34 -18.46 53.61
CA THR A 45 13.74 -18.41 53.13
C THR A 45 14.49 -19.75 53.07
N THR A 46 15.32 -19.93 52.04
CA THR A 46 16.75 -20.25 52.27
C THR A 46 17.62 -19.85 51.08
N GLN A 47 18.79 -19.35 51.44
CA GLN A 47 19.84 -18.68 50.68
C GLN A 47 21.05 -19.62 50.61
N ASP A 48 21.86 -19.52 49.54
CA ASP A 48 23.31 -19.84 49.42
C ASP A 48 23.62 -20.40 48.01
N ALA A 49 24.76 -20.21 47.34
CA ALA A 49 25.90 -19.29 47.39
C ALA A 49 27.00 -19.94 46.51
N PHE A 50 27.62 -19.16 45.61
CA PHE A 50 28.99 -19.26 45.09
C PHE A 50 29.46 -20.43 44.17
N GLY A 51 30.25 -20.06 43.14
CA GLY A 51 31.38 -20.86 42.68
C GLY A 51 31.71 -20.79 41.20
N ALA A 52 32.71 -19.97 40.83
CA ALA A 52 33.38 -19.96 39.54
C ALA A 52 34.23 -21.23 39.32
N ASP A 53 34.43 -21.66 38.06
CA ASP A 53 35.76 -21.76 37.41
C ASP A 53 35.65 -22.35 35.98
N ARG A 54 36.54 -21.93 35.09
CA ARG A 54 36.84 -22.62 33.81
C ARG A 54 37.89 -23.72 34.05
N PRO A 55 38.07 -24.65 33.11
CA PRO A 55 39.39 -24.65 32.46
C PRO A 55 39.41 -25.00 30.96
N ASP A 56 40.54 -24.63 30.36
CA ASP A 56 41.06 -24.92 29.01
C ASP A 56 41.38 -26.41 28.72
N GLU A 57 41.42 -26.77 27.43
CA GLU A 57 42.40 -27.63 26.71
C GLU A 57 41.90 -27.80 25.24
N ALA A 58 42.50 -27.24 24.17
CA ALA A 58 43.77 -27.58 23.48
C ALA A 58 43.69 -28.98 22.79
N VAL A 59 44.09 -29.31 21.54
CA VAL A 59 45.14 -28.86 20.59
C VAL A 59 44.84 -29.47 19.18
N ALA A 60 45.44 -28.86 18.14
CA ALA A 60 46.02 -29.45 16.90
C ALA A 60 45.32 -28.99 15.59
N ASP A 61 45.82 -27.97 14.87
CA ASP A 61 47.11 -27.81 14.16
C ASP A 61 47.20 -28.60 12.84
N SER A 62 47.25 -27.86 11.73
CA SER A 62 48.27 -28.06 10.69
C SER A 62 48.26 -26.88 9.70
N THR A 63 49.30 -26.03 9.79
CA THR A 63 50.29 -25.66 8.73
C THR A 63 49.78 -25.13 7.38
N ASP A 64 50.31 -24.10 6.71
CA ASP A 64 51.51 -23.24 6.76
C ASP A 64 51.18 -22.04 5.81
N ALA A 65 51.41 -20.76 6.15
CA ALA A 65 52.68 -19.99 6.07
C ALA A 65 53.21 -19.88 4.62
N PHE A 66 53.56 -18.74 4.00
CA PHE A 66 54.29 -17.51 4.38
C PHE A 66 53.89 -16.37 3.38
N ALA A 67 53.77 -15.10 3.76
CA ALA A 67 54.82 -14.05 3.86
C ALA A 67 55.60 -13.85 2.53
N ASP A 68 55.94 -12.65 2.02
CA ASP A 68 56.19 -11.34 2.62
C ASP A 68 56.32 -10.27 1.50
N ALA A 69 56.13 -9.01 1.91
CA ALA A 69 56.84 -7.77 1.52
C ALA A 69 56.87 -7.23 0.05
N ASP A 70 56.29 -6.02 -0.08
CA ASP A 70 56.86 -4.75 -0.58
C ASP A 70 57.83 -4.75 -1.78
N THR A 71 57.48 -4.05 -2.88
CA THR A 71 57.94 -2.68 -3.27
C THR A 71 57.72 -2.37 -4.76
N ASP A 72 57.45 -1.08 -5.01
CA ASP A 72 57.75 -0.25 -6.20
C ASP A 72 56.90 -0.30 -7.50
N GLU A 73 56.20 0.82 -7.70
CA GLU A 73 56.15 1.75 -8.85
C GLU A 73 56.39 1.27 -10.30
N ASP A 74 55.67 1.97 -11.20
CA ASP A 74 55.77 2.09 -12.66
C ASP A 74 55.15 1.00 -13.55
N VAL A 75 53.96 1.30 -14.10
CA VAL A 75 53.42 0.67 -15.33
C VAL A 75 52.96 1.76 -16.29
N PRO A 76 53.39 1.72 -17.58
CA PRO A 76 53.24 2.80 -18.54
C PRO A 76 51.87 2.83 -19.23
N ALA A 77 51.60 3.99 -19.84
CA ALA A 77 50.50 4.22 -20.77
C ALA A 77 50.70 3.52 -22.13
N ASP A 78 49.60 3.50 -22.89
CA ASP A 78 49.42 3.16 -24.31
C ASP A 78 49.04 1.71 -24.65
N ASP A 79 47.77 1.49 -25.02
CA ASP A 79 47.38 1.33 -26.43
C ASP A 79 45.85 1.12 -26.54
N ASP A 80 45.14 2.20 -26.90
CA ASP A 80 43.79 2.14 -27.47
C ASP A 80 43.89 1.77 -28.96
N PRO A 81 43.36 0.62 -29.41
CA PRO A 81 43.16 0.38 -30.82
C PRO A 81 41.84 1.04 -31.23
N PHE A 82 41.80 1.63 -32.43
CA PHE A 82 40.65 2.30 -33.06
C PHE A 82 40.58 3.82 -32.90
N GLY A 83 41.51 4.49 -33.58
CA GLY A 83 41.28 5.83 -34.13
C GLY A 83 41.68 5.86 -35.61
N SER A 84 40.72 6.17 -36.49
CA SER A 84 40.84 7.20 -37.55
C SER A 84 39.69 7.10 -38.55
N ASP A 85 38.92 8.18 -38.62
CA ASP A 85 38.48 8.89 -39.83
C ASP A 85 37.72 8.14 -40.94
N ASP A 86 36.41 8.42 -41.05
CA ASP A 86 35.73 8.67 -42.33
C ASP A 86 34.35 9.29 -42.05
N ASP A 87 34.27 10.62 -42.03
CA ASP A 87 33.02 11.38 -42.09
C ASP A 87 32.81 11.84 -43.55
N PRO A 88 31.88 11.23 -44.32
CA PRO A 88 31.85 11.38 -45.78
C PRO A 88 30.96 12.53 -46.26
N PHE A 89 30.87 13.64 -45.51
CA PHE A 89 30.07 14.79 -45.92
C PHE A 89 30.71 16.13 -45.52
N ALA A 90 31.85 16.42 -46.15
CA ALA A 90 32.30 17.80 -46.33
C ALA A 90 32.34 18.11 -47.83
N SER A 91 31.32 18.79 -48.34
CA SER A 91 31.51 19.72 -49.46
C SER A 91 30.34 20.69 -49.63
N GLU A 92 30.73 21.96 -49.72
CA GLU A 92 30.14 23.06 -50.47
C GLU A 92 29.38 24.17 -49.73
N GLU A 93 29.67 25.35 -50.28
CA GLU A 93 29.59 26.70 -49.77
C GLU A 93 28.22 27.33 -50.09
N SER A 94 27.83 28.32 -49.29
CA SER A 94 26.89 29.40 -49.61
C SER A 94 25.39 29.07 -49.73
N GLY A 95 24.60 29.63 -48.80
CA GLY A 95 23.15 29.74 -48.94
C GLY A 95 22.46 30.09 -47.62
N ALA A 96 21.80 31.24 -47.57
CA ALA A 96 21.04 31.74 -46.43
C ALA A 96 19.99 30.74 -45.89
N GLY A 97 19.85 30.67 -44.57
CA GLY A 97 18.75 29.95 -43.90
C GLY A 97 18.79 30.19 -42.40
N GLY A 98 17.80 30.92 -41.87
CA GLY A 98 17.69 31.25 -40.45
C GLY A 98 17.35 30.03 -39.58
N SER A 99 17.87 30.03 -38.34
CA SER A 99 17.42 29.13 -37.28
C SER A 99 15.97 29.51 -36.92
N LEU A 100 15.03 28.62 -37.22
CA LEU A 100 13.61 28.76 -36.92
C LEU A 100 13.23 28.18 -35.54
N PHE A 101 14.20 27.90 -34.68
CA PHE A 101 13.96 27.20 -33.40
C PHE A 101 14.60 27.84 -32.15
N ASP A 102 15.42 28.89 -32.29
CA ASP A 102 16.05 29.53 -31.12
C ASP A 102 15.32 30.78 -30.60
N ASP A 103 14.62 31.51 -31.48
CA ASP A 103 14.02 32.81 -31.11
C ASP A 103 12.69 32.66 -30.33
N ASP A 104 11.96 31.55 -30.49
CA ASP A 104 10.68 31.31 -29.80
C ASP A 104 10.86 30.84 -28.35
N PHE A 105 11.96 30.12 -28.05
CA PHE A 105 12.24 29.66 -26.68
C PHE A 105 12.78 30.80 -25.80
N ALA A 106 13.66 31.64 -26.37
CA ALA A 106 14.24 32.78 -25.66
C ALA A 106 13.20 33.88 -25.36
N SER A 107 12.25 34.10 -26.26
CA SER A 107 11.16 35.06 -26.07
C SER A 107 10.10 34.58 -25.07
N ALA A 108 9.83 33.27 -25.01
CA ALA A 108 8.97 32.68 -23.98
C ALA A 108 9.56 32.85 -22.58
N MET A 109 10.86 32.60 -22.40
CA MET A 109 11.56 32.80 -21.11
C MET A 109 11.72 34.26 -20.69
N GLN A 110 11.78 35.21 -21.63
CA GLN A 110 11.83 36.65 -21.32
C GLN A 110 10.47 37.25 -20.94
N SER A 111 9.36 36.56 -21.25
CA SER A 111 8.02 36.97 -20.83
C SER A 111 7.71 36.63 -19.36
N ALA A 112 8.48 35.71 -18.76
CA ALA A 112 8.48 35.42 -17.33
C ALA A 112 9.48 36.36 -16.63
N GLY A 113 9.00 37.52 -16.19
CA GLY A 113 9.81 38.51 -15.47
C GLY A 113 10.39 37.96 -14.15
N PRO A 114 11.42 38.61 -13.58
CA PRO A 114 12.06 38.15 -12.36
C PRO A 114 11.17 38.52 -11.16
N GLY A 115 10.35 37.59 -10.69
CA GLY A 115 9.63 37.67 -9.42
C GLY A 115 10.52 37.16 -8.29
N GLY A 116 10.88 38.06 -7.37
CA GLY A 116 11.70 37.74 -6.20
C GLY A 116 10.91 37.04 -5.10
N ASP A 117 11.68 36.38 -4.23
CA ASP A 117 11.27 35.72 -2.99
C ASP A 117 10.35 36.59 -2.11
N GLU A 118 9.20 36.04 -1.70
CA GLU A 118 8.69 35.99 -0.32
C GLU A 118 7.20 35.54 -0.27
N ALA A 119 6.95 34.49 0.52
CA ALA A 119 5.68 34.09 1.13
C ALA A 119 4.57 33.44 0.27
N GLY A 120 4.37 32.13 0.51
CA GLY A 120 3.07 31.44 0.38
C GLY A 120 2.52 31.34 -1.04
N GLU A 121 2.99 30.35 -1.79
CA GLU A 121 2.30 29.94 -3.02
C GLU A 121 1.01 29.20 -2.62
N ASP A 122 -0.07 29.96 -2.43
CA ASP A 122 -1.42 29.45 -2.66
C ASP A 122 -1.43 28.86 -4.08
N PHE A 123 -1.62 27.54 -4.16
CA PHE A 123 -1.74 26.82 -5.41
C PHE A 123 -2.83 27.49 -6.25
N ASP A 124 -2.46 28.02 -7.41
CA ASP A 124 -3.40 28.67 -8.32
C ASP A 124 -4.60 27.75 -8.57
N GLU A 125 -5.75 28.12 -7.98
CA GLU A 125 -7.07 27.49 -8.12
C GLU A 125 -7.67 27.85 -9.50
N ALA A 126 -6.84 27.77 -10.55
CA ALA A 126 -7.35 27.76 -11.91
C ALA A 126 -8.04 26.41 -12.09
N ALA A 127 -9.37 26.39 -11.92
CA ALA A 127 -10.20 25.21 -12.08
C ALA A 127 -9.74 24.40 -13.29
N PHE A 128 -9.15 23.23 -13.03
CA PHE A 128 -8.75 22.29 -14.07
C PHE A 128 -10.03 21.76 -14.71
N GLU A 129 -10.50 22.44 -15.77
CA GLU A 129 -11.71 22.04 -16.50
C GLU A 129 -11.43 20.74 -17.27
N SER A 130 -11.73 19.62 -16.61
CA SER A 130 -11.64 18.28 -17.17
C SER A 130 -13.03 17.71 -17.34
N GLU A 131 -13.34 17.18 -18.53
CA GLU A 131 -14.60 16.47 -18.78
C GLU A 131 -14.64 15.07 -18.15
N ILE A 132 -13.54 14.63 -17.53
CA ILE A 132 -13.45 13.32 -16.88
C ILE A 132 -14.10 13.43 -15.49
N PRO A 133 -15.12 12.60 -15.18
CA PRO A 133 -15.71 12.54 -13.84
C PRO A 133 -14.68 12.21 -12.76
N ARG A 134 -14.88 12.73 -11.55
CA ARG A 134 -13.90 12.65 -10.46
C ARG A 134 -14.59 12.41 -9.13
N ILE A 135 -13.89 11.73 -8.25
CA ILE A 135 -14.29 11.47 -6.88
C ILE A 135 -13.23 11.93 -5.90
N ASP A 136 -13.69 12.32 -4.72
CA ASP A 136 -12.83 12.56 -3.58
C ASP A 136 -12.58 11.25 -2.82
N LEU A 137 -11.38 11.14 -2.25
CA LEU A 137 -10.96 9.97 -1.48
C LEU A 137 -11.68 9.89 -0.14
N GLY A 138 -12.16 11.01 0.41
CA GLY A 138 -12.77 11.08 1.73
C GLY A 138 -11.78 11.19 2.88
N ILE A 139 -10.57 11.66 2.58
CA ILE A 139 -9.49 11.81 3.57
C ILE A 139 -9.19 13.30 3.70
N SER A 140 -9.55 13.87 4.84
CA SER A 140 -9.31 15.28 5.14
C SER A 140 -7.81 15.59 5.08
N GLY A 141 -7.46 16.77 4.57
CA GLY A 141 -6.07 17.12 4.28
C GLY A 141 -5.57 16.57 2.96
N LEU A 142 -5.91 15.32 2.61
CA LEU A 142 -5.42 14.67 1.40
C LEU A 142 -6.23 15.09 0.17
N ASP A 143 -7.55 15.18 0.27
CA ASP A 143 -8.38 15.62 -0.85
C ASP A 143 -8.03 17.05 -1.27
N GLU A 144 -7.65 17.94 -0.33
CA GLU A 144 -7.18 19.28 -0.68
C GLU A 144 -5.80 19.28 -1.36
N MET A 145 -5.03 18.19 -1.25
CA MET A 145 -3.79 18.02 -2.02
C MET A 145 -4.06 17.63 -3.49
N ILE A 146 -5.31 17.32 -3.87
CA ILE A 146 -5.67 16.87 -5.21
C ILE A 146 -6.58 17.92 -5.85
N GLN A 147 -6.18 18.46 -7.01
CA GLN A 147 -7.02 19.45 -7.69
C GLN A 147 -8.23 18.75 -8.35
N GLY A 148 -9.37 18.85 -7.66
CA GLY A 148 -10.68 18.36 -8.13
C GLY A 148 -10.92 16.86 -7.97
N GLY A 149 -10.11 16.17 -7.17
CA GLY A 149 -10.26 14.73 -6.92
C GLY A 149 -9.61 13.82 -7.97
N VAL A 150 -9.71 12.51 -7.70
CA VAL A 150 -9.15 11.45 -8.56
C VAL A 150 -10.17 11.09 -9.65
N PRO A 151 -9.75 10.91 -10.91
CA PRO A 151 -10.65 10.46 -11.95
C PRO A 151 -11.36 9.14 -11.62
N GLU A 152 -12.66 9.06 -11.92
CA GLU A 152 -13.45 7.83 -11.76
C GLU A 152 -12.92 6.69 -12.64
N ARG A 153 -13.23 5.45 -12.22
CA ARG A 153 -12.86 4.21 -12.92
C ARG A 153 -11.35 4.06 -13.15
N HIS A 154 -10.56 4.71 -12.31
CA HIS A 154 -9.11 4.59 -12.29
C HIS A 154 -8.66 3.57 -11.26
N LEU A 155 -7.48 3.02 -11.52
CA LEU A 155 -6.81 2.12 -10.60
C LEU A 155 -5.82 2.92 -9.75
N MET A 156 -5.97 2.88 -8.44
CA MET A 156 -5.12 3.59 -7.48
C MET A 156 -4.35 2.57 -6.65
N VAL A 157 -3.21 2.96 -6.10
CA VAL A 157 -2.50 2.17 -5.10
C VAL A 157 -2.05 3.01 -3.92
N VAL A 158 -2.16 2.44 -2.72
CA VAL A 158 -1.55 2.93 -1.49
C VAL A 158 -0.38 2.02 -1.15
N VAL A 159 0.83 2.56 -1.21
CA VAL A 159 2.09 1.87 -0.91
C VAL A 159 2.58 2.30 0.46
N GLY A 160 3.01 1.37 1.29
CA GLY A 160 3.57 1.73 2.60
C GLY A 160 4.03 0.54 3.43
N ALA A 161 4.85 0.82 4.44
CA ALA A 161 5.33 -0.20 5.38
C ALA A 161 4.18 -0.80 6.23
N PRO A 162 4.36 -1.96 6.87
CA PRO A 162 3.40 -2.49 7.84
C PRO A 162 3.11 -1.47 8.93
N GLY A 163 1.84 -1.34 9.33
CA GLY A 163 1.41 -0.38 10.35
C GLY A 163 1.28 1.08 9.87
N SER A 164 1.53 1.38 8.59
CA SER A 164 1.37 2.72 8.03
C SER A 164 -0.09 3.10 7.70
N GLY A 165 -1.10 2.33 8.13
CA GLY A 165 -2.52 2.70 7.90
C GLY A 165 -3.09 2.41 6.51
N LYS A 166 -2.48 1.57 5.68
CA LYS A 166 -2.99 1.23 4.32
C LYS A 166 -4.43 0.71 4.34
N THR A 167 -4.75 -0.25 5.20
CA THR A 167 -6.10 -0.79 5.39
C THR A 167 -7.07 0.31 5.80
N THR A 168 -6.70 1.16 6.78
CA THR A 168 -7.53 2.29 7.21
C THR A 168 -7.79 3.29 6.08
N PHE A 169 -6.79 3.56 5.24
CA PHE A 169 -6.95 4.39 4.03
C PHE A 169 -8.02 3.80 3.11
N GLY A 170 -7.93 2.50 2.80
CA GLY A 170 -8.90 1.80 1.96
C GLY A 170 -10.31 1.82 2.55
N LEU A 171 -10.45 1.51 3.84
CA LEU A 171 -11.76 1.52 4.51
C LEU A 171 -12.39 2.92 4.53
N GLN A 172 -11.61 3.97 4.79
CA GLN A 172 -12.09 5.35 4.77
C GLN A 172 -12.53 5.77 3.35
N PHE A 173 -11.82 5.30 2.33
CA PHE A 173 -12.20 5.51 0.93
C PHE A 173 -13.54 4.87 0.57
N LEU A 174 -13.80 3.64 1.04
CA LEU A 174 -15.12 3.01 0.86
C LEU A 174 -16.20 3.70 1.68
N TYR A 175 -15.91 4.00 2.95
CA TYR A 175 -16.86 4.69 3.83
C TYR A 175 -17.34 6.00 3.25
N HIS A 176 -16.44 6.79 2.66
CA HIS A 176 -16.79 8.04 2.01
C HIS A 176 -17.71 7.85 0.79
N GLY A 177 -17.58 6.74 0.06
CA GLY A 177 -18.51 6.37 -1.01
C GLY A 177 -19.86 5.94 -0.49
N LEU A 178 -19.87 5.07 0.52
CA LEU A 178 -21.09 4.59 1.18
C LEU A 178 -21.93 5.76 1.73
N GLN A 179 -21.28 6.78 2.31
CA GLN A 179 -21.95 8.01 2.75
C GLN A 179 -22.60 8.81 1.61
N GLN A 180 -22.12 8.65 0.38
CA GLN A 180 -22.67 9.28 -0.83
C GLN A 180 -23.74 8.42 -1.52
N GLY A 181 -23.95 7.19 -1.04
CA GLY A 181 -24.86 6.21 -1.63
C GLY A 181 -24.23 5.32 -2.69
N ASP A 182 -22.90 5.28 -2.77
CA ASP A 182 -22.16 4.38 -3.66
C ASP A 182 -22.17 2.96 -3.06
N SER A 183 -22.37 1.93 -3.88
CA SER A 183 -22.10 0.55 -3.46
C SER A 183 -20.61 0.23 -3.52
N ALA A 184 -20.10 -0.53 -2.56
CA ALA A 184 -18.68 -0.75 -2.34
C ALA A 184 -18.32 -2.23 -2.14
N VAL A 185 -17.14 -2.63 -2.58
CA VAL A 185 -16.58 -3.97 -2.32
C VAL A 185 -15.23 -3.85 -1.64
N PHE A 186 -15.04 -4.57 -0.54
CA PHE A 186 -13.74 -4.74 0.11
C PHE A 186 -13.29 -6.19 -0.03
N ILE A 187 -12.18 -6.41 -0.72
CA ILE A 187 -11.57 -7.74 -0.85
C ILE A 187 -10.32 -7.76 0.00
N THR A 188 -10.26 -8.67 0.96
CA THR A 188 -9.07 -8.88 1.81
C THR A 188 -8.44 -10.23 1.56
N LEU A 189 -7.11 -10.30 1.67
CA LEU A 189 -6.35 -11.55 1.64
C LEU A 189 -5.53 -11.80 2.92
N GLU A 190 -5.51 -10.82 3.82
CA GLU A 190 -4.65 -10.86 5.02
C GLU A 190 -5.45 -10.92 6.32
N GLN A 191 -6.72 -10.51 6.29
CA GLN A 191 -7.58 -10.39 7.46
C GLN A 191 -8.90 -11.11 7.20
N SER A 192 -9.61 -11.51 8.26
CA SER A 192 -10.95 -12.06 8.10
C SER A 192 -11.97 -10.95 7.88
N ARG A 193 -13.12 -11.30 7.27
CA ARG A 193 -14.27 -10.40 7.14
C ARG A 193 -14.63 -9.74 8.47
N GLN A 194 -14.74 -10.52 9.55
CA GLN A 194 -15.09 -9.99 10.88
C GLN A 194 -14.06 -8.97 11.41
N ALA A 195 -12.76 -9.17 11.15
CA ALA A 195 -11.73 -8.23 11.60
C ALA A 195 -11.84 -6.87 10.88
N ILE A 196 -12.26 -6.88 9.61
CA ILE A 196 -12.53 -5.66 8.84
C ILE A 196 -13.75 -4.93 9.40
N LEU A 197 -14.85 -5.65 9.66
CA LEU A 197 -16.05 -5.08 10.28
C LEU A 197 -15.73 -4.48 11.64
N ASP A 198 -15.05 -5.21 12.52
CA ASP A 198 -14.64 -4.73 13.84
C ASP A 198 -13.81 -3.43 13.75
N THR A 199 -12.86 -3.39 12.81
CA THR A 199 -12.00 -2.22 12.56
C THR A 199 -12.83 -1.01 12.13
N ALA A 200 -13.79 -1.19 11.21
CA ALA A 200 -14.65 -0.11 10.75
C ALA A 200 -15.64 0.36 11.82
N ASN A 201 -16.23 -0.59 12.57
CA ASN A 201 -17.21 -0.31 13.61
C ASN A 201 -16.61 0.35 14.85
N GLU A 202 -15.35 0.04 15.20
CA GLU A 202 -14.61 0.75 16.26
C GLU A 202 -14.48 2.26 15.95
N ARG A 203 -14.51 2.64 14.67
CA ARG A 203 -14.48 4.03 14.18
C ARG A 203 -15.86 4.65 14.02
N GLY A 204 -16.92 3.90 14.34
CA GLY A 204 -18.30 4.35 14.18
C GLY A 204 -18.75 4.48 12.73
N TRP A 205 -18.12 3.76 11.80
CA TRP A 205 -18.48 3.79 10.38
C TRP A 205 -19.69 2.89 10.04
N GLU A 206 -20.14 2.06 10.99
CA GLU A 206 -21.35 1.23 10.87
C GLU A 206 -21.36 0.30 9.63
N PHE A 207 -20.24 -0.37 9.34
CA PHE A 207 -20.13 -1.24 8.15
C PHE A 207 -21.13 -2.40 8.17
N ASP A 208 -21.48 -2.92 9.36
CA ASP A 208 -22.52 -3.95 9.51
C ASP A 208 -23.85 -3.51 8.90
N ARG A 209 -24.15 -2.20 8.99
CA ARG A 209 -25.39 -1.64 8.44
C ARG A 209 -25.35 -1.66 6.91
N TYR A 210 -24.26 -1.16 6.32
CA TYR A 210 -24.13 -1.11 4.86
C TYR A 210 -24.12 -2.50 4.23
N GLU A 211 -23.55 -3.49 4.92
CA GLU A 211 -23.60 -4.87 4.48
C GLU A 211 -25.03 -5.44 4.57
N ALA A 212 -25.76 -5.16 5.65
CA ALA A 212 -27.16 -5.55 5.78
C ALA A 212 -28.11 -4.82 4.81
N GLU A 213 -27.69 -3.69 4.25
CA GLU A 213 -28.40 -2.91 3.23
C GLU A 213 -28.00 -3.32 1.80
N ASP A 214 -27.12 -4.33 1.63
CA ASP A 214 -26.53 -4.77 0.35
C ASP A 214 -25.74 -3.66 -0.39
N ASP A 215 -25.30 -2.62 0.33
CA ASP A 215 -24.49 -1.53 -0.21
C ASP A 215 -22.98 -1.81 -0.08
N LEU A 216 -22.59 -2.70 0.83
CA LEU A 216 -21.20 -3.11 1.04
C LEU A 216 -21.06 -4.63 0.98
N ALA A 217 -20.12 -5.14 0.19
CA ALA A 217 -19.69 -6.53 0.24
C ALA A 217 -18.25 -6.63 0.76
N ILE A 218 -18.01 -7.46 1.78
CA ILE A 218 -16.66 -7.78 2.27
C ILE A 218 -16.36 -9.23 1.95
N VAL A 219 -15.30 -9.46 1.19
CA VAL A 219 -14.88 -10.79 0.73
C VAL A 219 -13.49 -11.08 1.29
N ASP A 220 -13.35 -12.10 2.13
CA ASP A 220 -12.06 -12.58 2.59
C ASP A 220 -11.60 -13.79 1.77
N LEU A 221 -10.60 -13.56 0.92
CA LEU A 221 -10.05 -14.57 0.04
C LEU A 221 -8.86 -15.27 0.68
N ASP A 222 -8.96 -16.59 0.80
CA ASP A 222 -7.83 -17.39 1.28
C ASP A 222 -6.65 -17.31 0.28
N PRO A 223 -5.42 -17.05 0.75
CA PRO A 223 -4.25 -16.94 -0.13
C PRO A 223 -3.94 -18.22 -0.93
N VAL A 224 -4.24 -19.40 -0.37
CA VAL A 224 -4.05 -20.69 -1.03
C VAL A 224 -5.09 -20.86 -2.13
N GLU A 225 -6.34 -20.47 -1.88
CA GLU A 225 -7.38 -20.44 -2.91
C GLU A 225 -7.02 -19.50 -4.05
N MET A 226 -6.59 -18.27 -3.73
CA MET A 226 -6.09 -17.31 -4.71
C MET A 226 -4.96 -17.91 -5.56
N ALA A 227 -4.07 -18.71 -4.97
CA ALA A 227 -2.96 -19.34 -5.71
C ALA A 227 -3.41 -20.43 -6.68
N ASN A 228 -4.44 -21.17 -6.32
CA ASN A 228 -4.92 -22.28 -7.12
C ASN A 228 -5.95 -21.84 -8.17
N SER A 229 -6.68 -20.75 -7.91
CA SER A 229 -7.86 -20.33 -8.66
C SER A 229 -7.75 -18.93 -9.28
N LEU A 230 -6.54 -18.33 -9.33
CA LEU A 230 -6.36 -16.96 -9.85
C LEU A 230 -7.01 -16.74 -11.22
N ASP A 231 -6.87 -17.71 -12.14
CA ASP A 231 -7.44 -17.59 -13.48
C ASP A 231 -8.98 -17.50 -13.46
N ASN A 232 -9.63 -18.25 -12.57
CA ASN A 232 -11.09 -18.24 -12.38
C ASN A 232 -11.52 -16.93 -11.70
N ILE A 233 -10.86 -16.58 -10.60
CA ILE A 233 -11.14 -15.34 -9.84
C ILE A 233 -10.99 -14.13 -10.76
N ARG A 234 -9.92 -14.06 -11.55
CA ARG A 234 -9.72 -13.00 -12.55
C ARG A 234 -10.83 -12.95 -13.61
N GLY A 235 -11.40 -14.09 -13.99
CA GLY A 235 -12.46 -14.19 -14.99
C GLY A 235 -13.85 -13.81 -14.46
N GLU A 236 -14.13 -14.12 -13.21
CA GLU A 236 -15.45 -13.99 -12.59
C GLU A 236 -15.59 -12.69 -11.81
N LEU A 237 -14.54 -12.27 -11.09
CA LEU A 237 -14.58 -11.08 -10.24
C LEU A 237 -15.09 -9.82 -10.98
N PRO A 238 -14.67 -9.53 -12.24
CA PRO A 238 -15.23 -8.38 -12.96
C PRO A 238 -16.73 -8.46 -13.24
N GLN A 239 -17.30 -9.67 -13.36
CA GLN A 239 -18.74 -9.87 -13.56
C GLN A 239 -19.49 -9.66 -12.25
N LEU A 240 -18.99 -10.25 -11.17
CA LEU A 240 -19.56 -10.15 -9.82
C LEU A 240 -19.61 -8.70 -9.34
N ILE A 241 -18.51 -7.96 -9.53
CA ILE A 241 -18.45 -6.51 -9.25
C ILE A 241 -19.51 -5.73 -10.03
N ARG A 242 -19.76 -6.10 -11.29
CA ARG A 242 -20.77 -5.46 -12.14
C ARG A 242 -22.20 -5.84 -11.76
N GLU A 243 -22.40 -7.06 -11.26
CA GLU A 243 -23.71 -7.55 -10.81
C GLU A 243 -24.11 -6.92 -9.47
N PHE A 244 -23.12 -6.67 -8.60
CA PHE A 244 -23.27 -5.91 -7.35
C PHE A 244 -23.40 -4.39 -7.57
N ASP A 245 -23.19 -3.90 -8.80
CA ASP A 245 -23.22 -2.47 -9.16
C ASP A 245 -22.27 -1.60 -8.31
N ALA A 246 -21.09 -2.15 -7.96
CA ALA A 246 -20.12 -1.44 -7.15
C ALA A 246 -19.52 -0.23 -7.89
N GLU A 247 -19.45 0.92 -7.23
CA GLU A 247 -18.74 2.09 -7.75
C GLU A 247 -17.31 2.19 -7.22
N ARG A 248 -17.06 1.61 -6.03
CA ARG A 248 -15.75 1.57 -5.37
C ARG A 248 -15.34 0.16 -4.99
N LEU A 249 -14.05 -0.14 -5.17
CA LEU A 249 -13.45 -1.40 -4.75
C LEU A 249 -12.14 -1.16 -4.03
N VAL A 250 -11.90 -1.87 -2.93
CA VAL A 250 -10.59 -1.98 -2.29
C VAL A 250 -10.10 -3.42 -2.35
N LEU A 251 -8.82 -3.61 -2.67
CA LEU A 251 -8.12 -4.88 -2.56
C LEU A 251 -6.95 -4.77 -1.57
N ASP A 252 -7.05 -5.45 -0.44
CA ASP A 252 -6.09 -5.41 0.68
C ASP A 252 -5.52 -6.81 1.02
N SER A 253 -4.35 -7.22 0.52
CA SER A 253 -3.38 -6.47 -0.27
C SER A 253 -3.02 -7.18 -1.58
N VAL A 254 -2.59 -6.41 -2.58
CA VAL A 254 -2.03 -6.99 -3.82
C VAL A 254 -0.65 -7.61 -3.59
N SER A 255 -0.03 -7.37 -2.43
CA SER A 255 1.31 -7.87 -2.14
C SER A 255 1.39 -9.38 -2.03
N LEU A 256 0.32 -10.04 -1.58
CA LEU A 256 0.24 -11.50 -1.63
C LEU A 256 0.30 -12.01 -3.07
N LEU A 257 -0.42 -11.38 -3.99
CA LEU A 257 -0.35 -11.70 -5.42
C LEU A 257 1.07 -11.53 -5.98
N GLU A 258 1.76 -10.47 -5.56
CA GLU A 258 3.14 -10.27 -5.98
C GLU A 258 4.07 -11.37 -5.44
N MET A 259 3.82 -11.93 -4.25
CA MET A 259 4.67 -12.95 -3.61
C MET A 259 4.45 -14.38 -4.12
N MET A 260 3.35 -14.67 -4.79
CA MET A 260 2.97 -16.03 -5.20
C MET A 260 3.82 -16.62 -6.34
N TYR A 261 4.61 -15.79 -7.04
CA TYR A 261 5.37 -16.21 -8.22
C TYR A 261 6.85 -15.90 -8.06
N ASP A 262 7.71 -16.92 -8.07
CA ASP A 262 9.17 -16.71 -8.03
C ASP A 262 9.69 -16.01 -9.29
N ASP A 263 9.25 -16.47 -10.47
CA ASP A 263 9.69 -15.94 -11.76
C ASP A 263 9.17 -14.51 -12.00
N GLN A 264 10.10 -13.58 -12.25
CA GLN A 264 9.75 -12.16 -12.42
C GLN A 264 8.86 -11.88 -13.64
N ALA A 265 9.08 -12.59 -14.75
CA ALA A 265 8.30 -12.36 -15.97
C ALA A 265 6.86 -12.85 -15.79
N LYS A 266 6.68 -14.02 -15.17
CA LYS A 266 5.37 -14.56 -14.81
C LYS A 266 4.67 -13.63 -13.82
N ARG A 267 5.31 -13.24 -12.71
CA ARG A 267 4.77 -12.30 -11.72
C ARG A 267 4.23 -11.03 -12.37
N ARG A 268 5.04 -10.39 -13.22
CA ARG A 268 4.64 -9.17 -13.93
C ARG A 268 3.43 -9.39 -14.83
N THR A 269 3.37 -10.53 -15.52
CA THR A 269 2.26 -10.86 -16.41
C THR A 269 0.97 -11.08 -15.62
N GLU A 270 1.01 -11.89 -14.56
CA GLU A 270 -0.18 -12.21 -13.74
C GLU A 270 -0.72 -10.97 -13.02
N VAL A 271 0.15 -10.16 -12.42
CA VAL A 271 -0.24 -8.90 -11.78
C VAL A 271 -0.81 -7.92 -12.80
N PHE A 272 -0.22 -7.82 -14.00
CA PHE A 272 -0.75 -6.98 -15.08
C PHE A 272 -2.14 -7.44 -15.51
N ASP A 273 -2.33 -8.73 -15.76
CA ASP A 273 -3.61 -9.26 -16.24
C ASP A 273 -4.70 -9.15 -15.18
N PHE A 274 -4.35 -9.40 -13.91
CA PHE A 274 -5.27 -9.25 -12.79
C PHE A 274 -5.72 -7.78 -12.61
N THR A 275 -4.77 -6.83 -12.51
CA THR A 275 -5.12 -5.40 -12.38
C THR A 275 -5.89 -4.87 -13.59
N ARG A 276 -5.57 -5.36 -14.79
CA ARG A 276 -6.32 -5.03 -16.01
C ARG A 276 -7.75 -5.55 -15.98
N SER A 277 -8.00 -6.71 -15.38
CA SER A 277 -9.37 -7.26 -15.23
C SER A 277 -10.24 -6.36 -14.35
N LEU A 278 -9.69 -5.85 -13.24
CA LEU A 278 -10.37 -4.89 -12.35
C LEU A 278 -10.69 -3.58 -13.08
N LYS A 279 -9.75 -3.05 -13.84
CA LYS A 279 -9.98 -1.84 -14.66
C LYS A 279 -11.07 -2.04 -15.72
N GLN A 280 -11.21 -3.24 -16.26
CA GLN A 280 -12.28 -3.57 -17.21
C GLN A 280 -13.67 -3.72 -16.56
N ALA A 281 -13.74 -3.97 -15.25
CA ALA A 281 -14.99 -3.97 -14.50
C ALA A 281 -15.64 -2.57 -14.46
N GLY A 282 -14.84 -1.51 -14.68
CA GLY A 282 -15.34 -0.14 -14.74
C GLY A 282 -15.57 0.52 -13.39
N VAL A 283 -14.91 0.00 -12.34
CA VAL A 283 -15.04 0.43 -10.94
C VAL A 283 -13.81 1.21 -10.51
N THR A 284 -13.99 2.21 -9.64
CA THR A 284 -12.85 2.95 -9.08
C THR A 284 -12.17 2.10 -8.02
N THR A 285 -10.97 1.62 -8.32
CA THR A 285 -10.33 0.56 -7.55
C THR A 285 -9.12 1.11 -6.80
N MET A 286 -9.01 0.79 -5.52
CA MET A 286 -7.83 1.05 -4.69
C MET A 286 -7.15 -0.27 -4.30
N LEU A 287 -5.88 -0.38 -4.63
CA LEU A 287 -5.03 -1.48 -4.18
C LEU A 287 -4.22 -1.03 -2.98
N THR A 288 -3.95 -1.92 -2.04
CA THR A 288 -2.87 -1.71 -1.06
C THR A 288 -1.67 -2.57 -1.44
N SER A 289 -0.47 -2.04 -1.23
CA SER A 289 0.78 -2.79 -1.44
C SER A 289 1.79 -2.45 -0.34
N GLU A 290 2.52 -3.45 0.11
CA GLU A 290 3.69 -3.28 0.96
C GLU A 290 4.82 -2.59 0.20
N ALA A 291 5.43 -1.61 0.84
CA ALA A 291 6.62 -0.96 0.32
C ALA A 291 7.81 -1.92 0.27
N SER A 292 8.72 -1.69 -0.68
CA SER A 292 10.01 -2.36 -0.76
C SER A 292 10.89 -1.99 0.45
N GLU A 293 11.67 -2.96 0.93
CA GLU A 293 12.65 -2.75 2.00
C GLU A 293 13.76 -1.77 1.58
N ASP A 294 14.13 -1.78 0.29
CA ASP A 294 15.21 -0.95 -0.26
C ASP A 294 14.71 0.41 -0.75
N ASN A 295 13.42 0.52 -1.09
CA ASN A 295 12.83 1.73 -1.62
C ASN A 295 11.40 1.94 -1.07
N PRO A 296 11.21 2.81 -0.06
CA PRO A 296 9.90 3.06 0.54
C PRO A 296 8.90 3.74 -0.41
N TYR A 297 9.36 4.24 -1.56
CA TYR A 297 8.53 4.89 -2.58
C TYR A 297 8.05 3.93 -3.69
N ALA A 298 8.32 2.63 -3.54
CA ALA A 298 7.90 1.60 -4.47
C ALA A 298 7.33 0.39 -3.71
N SER A 299 6.39 -0.29 -4.34
CA SER A 299 5.88 -1.62 -3.98
C SER A 299 7.03 -2.61 -3.93
N ARG A 300 6.82 -3.74 -3.23
CA ARG A 300 7.83 -4.77 -3.02
C ARG A 300 8.66 -5.11 -4.26
N HIS A 301 8.03 -5.19 -5.44
CA HIS A 301 8.70 -5.49 -6.70
C HIS A 301 8.70 -4.32 -7.71
N GLY A 302 8.17 -3.15 -7.36
CA GLY A 302 8.11 -1.98 -8.22
C GLY A 302 7.28 -2.18 -9.48
N ILE A 303 6.27 -3.05 -9.44
CA ILE A 303 5.42 -3.38 -10.60
C ILE A 303 4.15 -2.53 -10.55
N ILE A 304 3.53 -2.40 -9.38
CA ILE A 304 2.18 -1.85 -9.21
C ILE A 304 2.12 -0.37 -9.60
N GLU A 305 3.17 0.41 -9.36
CA GLU A 305 3.27 1.83 -9.72
C GLU A 305 3.24 2.07 -11.22
N TYR A 306 3.53 1.07 -12.06
CA TYR A 306 3.43 1.26 -13.50
C TYR A 306 2.03 0.97 -14.03
N LEU A 307 1.28 0.14 -13.30
CA LEU A 307 -0.04 -0.38 -13.69
C LEU A 307 -1.17 0.54 -13.25
N THR A 308 -0.98 1.22 -12.13
CA THR A 308 -1.96 2.15 -11.56
C THR A 308 -1.93 3.51 -12.24
N ASP A 309 -3.00 4.27 -12.06
CA ASP A 309 -3.15 5.64 -12.52
C ASP A 309 -2.88 6.66 -11.40
N ALA A 310 -3.09 6.29 -10.12
CA ALA A 310 -2.67 7.08 -8.95
C ALA A 310 -1.81 6.25 -7.98
N VAL A 311 -0.82 6.87 -7.35
CA VAL A 311 0.04 6.26 -6.32
C VAL A 311 0.14 7.20 -5.12
N PHE A 312 -0.28 6.69 -3.97
CA PHE A 312 -0.13 7.30 -2.66
C PHE A 312 0.91 6.53 -1.87
N VAL A 313 1.87 7.23 -1.26
CA VAL A 313 2.96 6.62 -0.49
C VAL A 313 2.82 7.02 0.97
N LEU A 314 2.74 6.04 1.85
CA LEU A 314 2.68 6.19 3.30
C LEU A 314 4.03 5.79 3.90
N GLN A 315 4.68 6.73 4.57
CA GLN A 315 6.06 6.57 5.05
C GLN A 315 6.21 6.92 6.53
N TYR A 316 7.13 6.23 7.18
CA TYR A 316 7.62 6.60 8.50
C TYR A 316 8.75 7.62 8.34
N VAL A 317 8.55 8.82 8.89
CA VAL A 317 9.59 9.84 8.98
C VAL A 317 10.21 9.76 10.37
N ARG A 318 11.48 9.35 10.41
CA ARG A 318 12.27 9.25 11.63
C ARG A 318 13.25 10.43 11.69
N GLY A 319 13.08 11.30 12.68
CA GLY A 319 14.05 12.35 12.97
C GLY A 319 15.05 11.90 14.04
N ASP A 320 16.26 12.45 14.02
CA ASP A 320 17.32 12.09 14.99
C ASP A 320 16.95 12.36 16.46
N THR A 321 16.03 13.30 16.69
CA THR A 321 15.64 13.79 18.03
C THR A 321 14.12 13.88 18.24
N GLN A 322 13.33 13.51 17.23
CA GLN A 322 11.88 13.65 17.23
C GLN A 322 11.23 12.26 17.20
N GLU A 323 10.01 12.18 17.73
CA GLU A 323 9.21 10.97 17.62
C GLU A 323 8.98 10.61 16.14
N THR A 324 8.94 9.30 15.86
CA THR A 324 8.61 8.82 14.51
C THR A 324 7.22 9.33 14.14
N ARG A 325 7.12 10.03 13.00
CA ARG A 325 5.84 10.50 12.46
C ARG A 325 5.47 9.72 11.21
N LEU A 326 4.18 9.67 10.93
CA LEU A 326 3.66 9.19 9.66
C LEU A 326 3.52 10.35 8.68
N ALA A 327 3.75 10.07 7.41
CA ALA A 327 3.64 11.04 6.35
C ALA A 327 3.09 10.42 5.06
N VAL A 328 2.32 11.20 4.32
CA VAL A 328 1.74 10.83 3.03
C VAL A 328 2.33 11.70 1.92
N GLU A 329 2.56 11.08 0.78
CA GLU A 329 2.97 11.72 -0.45
C GLU A 329 2.14 11.21 -1.62
N ILE A 330 1.74 12.11 -2.51
CA ILE A 330 1.12 11.74 -3.77
C ILE A 330 2.23 11.67 -4.81
N GLN A 331 2.64 10.45 -5.20
CA GLN A 331 3.71 10.26 -6.17
C GLN A 331 3.21 10.56 -7.59
N LYS A 332 1.97 10.17 -7.89
CA LYS A 332 1.34 10.46 -9.18
C LYS A 332 -0.18 10.45 -9.07
N ILE A 333 -0.84 11.24 -9.92
CA ILE A 333 -2.23 11.03 -10.34
C ILE A 333 -2.31 11.35 -11.83
N ARG A 334 -2.63 10.35 -12.67
CA ARG A 334 -2.82 10.59 -14.10
C ARG A 334 -4.08 11.41 -14.32
N ASN A 335 -4.00 12.35 -15.25
CA ASN A 335 -5.10 13.25 -15.62
C ASN A 335 -5.60 14.14 -14.46
N ALA A 336 -4.83 14.32 -13.39
CA ALA A 336 -5.12 15.29 -12.34
C ALA A 336 -3.82 15.98 -11.91
N ASN A 337 -3.93 17.23 -11.49
CA ASN A 337 -2.81 17.90 -10.83
C ASN A 337 -2.93 17.67 -9.32
N HIS A 338 -1.79 17.58 -8.65
CA HIS A 338 -1.73 17.33 -7.21
C HIS A 338 -0.52 18.01 -6.59
N SER A 339 -0.58 18.19 -5.27
CA SER A 339 0.54 18.69 -4.49
C SER A 339 1.73 17.72 -4.59
N ARG A 340 2.93 18.30 -4.66
CA ARG A 340 4.21 17.56 -4.58
C ARG A 340 4.80 17.57 -3.16
N ALA A 341 4.07 18.14 -2.20
CA ALA A 341 4.53 18.20 -0.82
C ALA A 341 4.26 16.87 -0.11
N THR A 342 5.23 16.40 0.68
CA THR A 342 5.02 15.37 1.68
C THR A 342 4.34 16.00 2.91
N LYS A 343 3.24 15.43 3.39
CA LYS A 343 2.46 15.97 4.51
C LYS A 343 2.37 14.97 5.67
N PRO A 344 2.51 15.42 6.94
CA PRO A 344 2.34 14.53 8.06
C PRO A 344 0.86 14.21 8.27
N TYR A 345 0.57 13.04 8.79
CA TYR A 345 -0.79 12.64 9.14
C TYR A 345 -0.80 11.80 10.41
N ASP A 346 -1.97 11.74 11.06
CA ASP A 346 -2.22 10.87 12.20
C ASP A 346 -3.33 9.87 11.87
N ILE A 347 -3.27 8.70 12.52
CA ILE A 347 -4.34 7.70 12.48
C ILE A 347 -5.13 7.84 13.78
N THR A 348 -6.35 8.36 13.67
CA THR A 348 -7.24 8.62 14.79
C THR A 348 -8.40 7.62 14.82
N LEU A 349 -9.31 7.76 15.80
CA LEU A 349 -10.56 7.01 15.82
C LEU A 349 -11.51 7.41 14.69
N ASP A 350 -11.34 8.60 14.10
CA ASP A 350 -12.14 9.07 12.97
C ASP A 350 -11.51 8.67 11.61
N GLY A 351 -10.35 8.01 11.62
CA GLY A 351 -9.59 7.63 10.44
C GLY A 351 -8.28 8.40 10.28
N ILE A 352 -7.78 8.45 9.05
CA ILE A 352 -6.59 9.21 8.65
C ILE A 352 -6.95 10.69 8.52
N ASP A 353 -6.15 11.55 9.15
CA ASP A 353 -6.25 13.01 9.06
C ASP A 353 -4.89 13.61 8.67
N VAL A 354 -4.84 14.30 7.53
CA VAL A 354 -3.60 14.86 6.96
C VAL A 354 -3.47 16.33 7.29
N TYR A 355 -2.32 16.73 7.86
CA TYR A 355 -2.11 18.11 8.29
C TYR A 355 -1.72 19.03 7.13
N GLN A 356 -2.67 19.85 6.66
CA GLN A 356 -2.49 20.77 5.54
C GLN A 356 -1.32 21.75 5.70
N GLN A 357 -1.21 22.41 6.86
CA GLN A 357 -0.25 23.50 7.09
C GLN A 357 1.09 23.04 7.67
N ALA A 358 1.18 21.77 8.08
CA ALA A 358 2.42 21.24 8.63
C ALA A 358 3.41 20.91 7.51
N SER A 359 4.67 21.29 7.73
CA SER A 359 5.81 20.79 6.96
C SER A 359 6.54 19.76 7.81
N ILE A 360 6.99 18.69 7.17
CA ILE A 360 7.86 17.67 7.80
C ILE A 360 9.31 18.18 7.88
N PHE A 361 9.68 19.13 7.02
CA PHE A 361 11.01 19.70 6.89
C PHE A 361 11.07 21.19 7.28
#